data_AF-X8DT29-F1
#
_entry.id   AF-X8DT29-F1
#
_cell.length_a   1.000
_cell.length_b   1.000
_cell.length_c   1.000
_cell.angle_alpha   90.00
_cell.angle_beta   90.00
_cell.angle_gamma   90.00
#
_symmetry.space_group_name_H-M   'P 1'
#
loop_
_entity.id
_entity.type
_entity.pdbx_description
1 polymer ?
#
loop_
_entity_poly.entity_id
_entity_poly.type
_entity_poly.pdbx_seq_one_letter_code
_entity_poly.pdbx_strand_id
1 'polypeptide(L)'
;MVGMPPAAAAPSAGAGGSWAAAVAERSKGKAFRPDLSAPDDELRDFGTEARGLAHATDLQHVAASITAGLIRMHQRAGVLTNVAVGISASQAVFVTSDGLGFLSRGIKAQPNLTPLITLVPDSFVQRWLGCDQPWRPLLDAVALGLVAPFDSVVSSDPSASQQPDVLVLGAQELAEVNVIPGSQARTEVDAIDTEDVDAVIEYLLRLWGAPRATATWLEDHVWQQRWSGEFGNPERSEVWVHFLLAAAIADKEVGDIDSARYMLRNALRVPVPAQVQR
;
A
#
# COMPACT_ATOMS: atom_id res chain seq x y z
N MET A 1 53.87 15.02 -41.89
CA MET A 1 52.99 15.87 -41.05
C MET A 1 51.56 15.47 -41.39
N VAL A 2 50.96 14.51 -40.70
CA VAL A 2 50.22 14.64 -39.43
C VAL A 2 49.07 15.66 -39.53
N GLY A 3 47.84 15.14 -39.46
CA GLY A 3 46.73 15.71 -38.68
C GLY A 3 45.76 16.66 -39.38
N MET A 4 44.56 16.18 -39.72
CA MET A 4 43.29 16.56 -39.05
C MET A 4 42.11 15.82 -39.73
N PRO A 5 41.29 15.05 -38.99
CA PRO A 5 40.00 14.57 -39.50
C PRO A 5 38.96 15.71 -39.49
N PRO A 6 37.99 15.72 -40.43
CA PRO A 6 36.92 16.72 -40.45
C PRO A 6 35.92 16.52 -39.33
N ALA A 7 35.32 17.65 -38.91
CA ALA A 7 34.39 17.79 -37.82
C ALA A 7 33.20 16.81 -37.91
N ALA A 8 32.91 16.15 -36.78
CA ALA A 8 31.69 15.39 -36.59
C ALA A 8 30.47 16.31 -36.71
N ALA A 9 29.54 15.89 -37.55
CA ALA A 9 28.24 16.50 -37.73
C ALA A 9 27.46 16.52 -36.40
N ALA A 10 26.75 17.62 -36.16
CA ALA A 10 25.71 17.69 -35.14
C ALA A 10 24.64 16.62 -35.43
N PRO A 11 24.17 15.84 -34.43
CA PRO A 11 23.01 15.00 -34.63
C PRO A 11 21.79 15.89 -34.80
N SER A 12 21.20 15.74 -35.98
CA SER A 12 19.94 16.26 -36.45
C SER A 12 18.80 15.92 -35.51
N ALA A 13 17.93 16.91 -35.27
CA ALA A 13 16.58 16.71 -34.79
C ALA A 13 15.78 15.79 -35.74
N GLY A 14 15.06 14.84 -35.17
CA GLY A 14 14.09 13.96 -35.83
C GLY A 14 13.94 12.68 -34.99
N ALA A 15 12.76 12.17 -34.66
CA ALA A 15 11.41 12.50 -35.09
C ALA A 15 10.46 12.05 -33.97
N GLY A 16 9.26 12.62 -33.95
CA GLY A 16 8.22 12.30 -32.99
C GLY A 16 7.92 10.80 -32.97
N GLY A 17 8.22 10.17 -31.83
CA GLY A 17 7.71 8.85 -31.50
C GLY A 17 6.20 8.95 -31.36
N SER A 18 5.51 8.59 -32.43
CA SER A 18 4.05 8.55 -32.53
C SER A 18 3.45 7.81 -31.33
N TRP A 19 2.51 8.47 -30.65
CA TRP A 19 1.64 7.93 -29.60
C TRP A 19 1.05 6.55 -29.99
N ALA A 20 0.91 6.27 -31.29
CA ALA A 20 0.43 5.00 -31.81
C ALA A 20 1.36 3.80 -31.55
N ALA A 21 2.68 4.00 -31.40
CA ALA A 21 3.61 2.91 -31.08
C ALA A 21 3.48 2.45 -29.62
N ALA A 22 3.27 3.40 -28.70
CA ALA A 22 2.99 3.10 -27.28
C ALA A 22 1.60 2.43 -27.09
N VAL A 23 0.61 2.79 -27.92
CA VAL A 23 -0.72 2.15 -27.93
C VAL A 23 -0.67 0.74 -28.53
N ALA A 24 0.18 0.50 -29.54
CA ALA A 24 0.32 -0.83 -30.15
C ALA A 24 0.94 -1.86 -29.19
N GLU A 25 1.89 -1.48 -28.34
CA GLU A 25 2.42 -2.34 -27.26
C GLU A 25 1.38 -2.62 -26.16
N ARG A 26 0.47 -1.67 -25.90
CA ARG A 26 -0.63 -1.78 -24.91
C ARG A 26 -1.59 -2.93 -25.19
N SER A 27 -1.70 -3.37 -26.45
CA SER A 27 -2.57 -4.49 -26.87
C SER A 27 -1.95 -5.88 -26.75
N LYS A 28 -0.65 -5.97 -26.42
CA LYS A 28 0.08 -7.25 -26.30
C LYS A 28 0.62 -7.55 -24.89
N GLY A 29 0.50 -6.62 -23.97
CA GLY A 29 0.82 -6.86 -22.56
C GLY A 29 -0.19 -7.84 -21.96
N LYS A 30 0.27 -9.00 -21.50
CA LYS A 30 -0.52 -9.87 -20.62
C LYS A 30 -1.13 -9.00 -19.52
N ALA A 31 -2.46 -9.02 -19.40
CA ALA A 31 -3.15 -8.38 -18.30
C ALA A 31 -2.46 -8.77 -16.99
N PHE A 32 -2.13 -7.78 -16.16
CA PHE A 32 -1.62 -8.03 -14.82
C PHE A 32 -2.67 -8.83 -14.04
N ARG A 33 -2.39 -10.12 -13.87
CA ARG A 33 -3.19 -11.06 -13.09
C ARG A 33 -2.20 -11.87 -12.25
N PRO A 34 -1.97 -11.52 -10.97
CA PRO A 34 -1.42 -12.47 -10.03
C PRO A 34 -2.31 -13.71 -10.04
N ASP A 35 -1.71 -14.89 -9.96
CA ASP A 35 -2.45 -16.14 -9.95
C ASP A 35 -3.20 -16.28 -8.61
N LEU A 36 -4.51 -15.98 -8.62
CA LEU A 36 -5.41 -16.10 -7.47
C LEU A 36 -6.15 -17.44 -7.46
N SER A 37 -5.75 -18.42 -8.29
CA SER A 37 -6.49 -19.68 -8.48
C SER A 37 -6.27 -20.72 -7.39
N ALA A 38 -5.39 -20.46 -6.42
CA ALA A 38 -5.21 -21.34 -5.27
C ALA A 38 -6.41 -21.18 -4.29
N PRO A 39 -7.23 -22.23 -4.08
CA PRO A 39 -8.25 -22.18 -3.04
C PRO A 39 -7.61 -21.96 -1.66
N ASP A 40 -8.37 -21.29 -0.78
CA ASP A 40 -8.08 -20.93 0.61
C ASP A 40 -7.90 -22.16 1.55
N ASP A 41 -7.23 -23.23 1.11
CA ASP A 41 -7.16 -24.51 1.83
C ASP A 41 -6.26 -24.46 3.08
N GLU A 42 -5.43 -23.43 3.24
CA GLU A 42 -4.63 -23.20 4.47
C GLU A 42 -5.45 -22.56 5.61
N LEU A 43 -6.71 -22.18 5.40
CA LEU A 43 -7.54 -21.49 6.40
C LEU A 43 -8.32 -22.42 7.36
N ARG A 44 -8.04 -23.73 7.36
CA ARG A 44 -8.85 -24.73 8.09
C ARG A 44 -8.36 -25.09 9.49
N ASP A 45 -7.17 -24.66 9.89
CA ASP A 45 -6.60 -25.08 11.17
C ASP A 45 -6.72 -23.97 12.23
N PHE A 46 -7.95 -23.76 12.73
CA PHE A 46 -8.20 -23.11 14.03
C PHE A 46 -8.00 -24.13 15.15
N GLY A 47 -6.83 -24.79 15.17
CA GLY A 47 -6.42 -25.63 16.28
C GLY A 47 -6.34 -24.80 17.56
N THR A 48 -6.92 -25.31 18.64
CA THR A 48 -7.07 -24.68 19.97
C THR A 48 -5.76 -24.41 20.72
N GLU A 49 -4.64 -24.29 20.02
CA GLU A 49 -3.33 -24.01 20.59
C GLU A 49 -2.81 -22.72 19.94
N ALA A 50 -2.71 -21.65 20.73
CA ALA A 50 -2.02 -20.43 20.34
C ALA A 50 -0.51 -20.73 20.19
N ARG A 51 -0.13 -21.30 19.04
CA ARG A 51 1.25 -21.67 18.74
C ARG A 51 2.11 -20.43 18.46
N GLY A 52 3.38 -20.49 18.85
CA GLY A 52 4.40 -19.49 18.50
C GLY A 52 4.55 -18.28 19.43
N LEU A 53 3.73 -18.12 20.49
CA LEU A 53 3.77 -16.94 21.36
C LEU A 53 3.46 -17.26 22.84
N ALA A 54 4.17 -18.21 23.45
CA ALA A 54 3.88 -18.76 24.79
C ALA A 54 3.87 -17.77 25.98
N HIS A 55 4.21 -16.49 25.77
CA HIS A 55 4.25 -15.44 26.79
C HIS A 55 3.44 -14.19 26.42
N ALA A 56 2.67 -14.23 25.32
CA ALA A 56 1.87 -13.10 24.89
C ALA A 56 0.53 -13.03 25.64
N THR A 57 0.01 -11.82 25.82
CA THR A 57 -1.37 -11.60 26.30
C THR A 57 -2.39 -11.97 25.22
N ASP A 58 -3.66 -12.16 25.59
CA ASP A 58 -4.73 -12.46 24.63
C ASP A 58 -4.82 -11.41 23.50
N LEU A 59 -4.69 -10.12 23.84
CA LEU A 59 -4.72 -9.03 22.85
C LEU A 59 -3.47 -9.02 21.96
N GLN A 60 -2.31 -9.41 22.48
CA GLN A 60 -1.09 -9.60 21.69
C GLN A 60 -1.23 -10.79 20.74
N HIS A 61 -1.83 -11.89 21.18
CA HIS A 61 -2.14 -13.03 20.30
C HIS A 61 -3.09 -12.65 19.17
N VAL A 62 -4.16 -11.92 19.48
CA VAL A 62 -5.09 -11.42 18.44
C VAL A 62 -4.32 -10.53 17.47
N ALA A 63 -3.66 -9.47 17.96
CA ALA A 63 -2.91 -8.54 17.11
C ALA A 63 -1.85 -9.26 16.25
N ALA A 64 -1.13 -10.23 16.81
CA ALA A 64 -0.16 -11.03 16.07
C ALA A 64 -0.80 -11.88 14.98
N SER A 65 -1.97 -12.47 15.26
CA SER A 65 -2.73 -13.25 14.28
C SER A 65 -3.23 -12.39 13.12
N ILE A 66 -3.63 -11.14 13.40
CA ILE A 66 -3.99 -10.15 12.37
C ILE A 66 -2.75 -9.76 11.55
N THR A 67 -1.66 -9.36 12.21
CA THR A 67 -0.41 -8.96 11.55
C THR A 67 0.12 -10.06 10.64
N ALA A 68 0.23 -11.29 11.15
CA ALA A 68 0.68 -12.45 10.37
C ALA A 68 -0.25 -12.72 9.17
N GLY A 69 -1.57 -12.59 9.37
CA GLY A 69 -2.54 -12.76 8.29
C GLY A 69 -2.36 -11.76 7.16
N LEU A 70 -2.29 -10.48 7.49
CA LEU A 70 -2.07 -9.42 6.52
C LEU A 70 -0.75 -9.61 5.77
N ILE A 71 0.34 -9.95 6.47
CA ILE A 71 1.64 -10.21 5.86
C ILE A 71 1.56 -11.36 4.87
N ARG A 72 1.01 -12.52 5.27
CA ARG A 72 0.89 -13.69 4.39
C ARG A 72 0.03 -13.38 3.16
N MET A 73 -1.03 -12.60 3.31
CA MET A 73 -1.89 -12.20 2.19
C MET A 73 -1.18 -11.28 1.21
N HIS A 74 -0.39 -10.30 1.68
CA HIS A 74 0.44 -9.48 0.80
C HIS A 74 1.51 -10.32 0.10
N GLN A 75 2.17 -11.23 0.82
CA GLN A 75 3.17 -12.14 0.23
C GLN A 75 2.58 -13.02 -0.87
N ARG A 76 1.37 -13.59 -0.67
CA ARG A 76 0.65 -14.34 -1.70
C ARG A 76 0.30 -13.48 -2.92
N ALA A 77 0.05 -12.19 -2.72
CA ALA A 77 -0.16 -11.23 -3.79
C ALA A 77 1.16 -10.77 -4.47
N GLY A 78 2.31 -11.31 -4.06
CA GLY A 78 3.63 -10.94 -4.58
C GLY A 78 4.18 -9.62 -4.02
N VAL A 79 3.59 -9.10 -2.95
CA VAL A 79 3.95 -7.81 -2.33
C VAL A 79 4.67 -8.05 -1.02
N LEU A 80 5.88 -7.51 -0.89
CA LEU A 80 6.64 -7.52 0.35
C LEU A 80 6.42 -6.20 1.07
N THR A 81 5.73 -6.24 2.21
CA THR A 81 5.40 -5.07 3.02
C THR A 81 5.56 -5.40 4.49
N ASN A 82 5.86 -4.41 5.32
CA ASN A 82 5.73 -4.55 6.77
C ASN A 82 4.33 -4.12 7.20
N VAL A 83 3.85 -4.71 8.30
CA VAL A 83 2.55 -4.41 8.87
C VAL A 83 2.71 -4.16 10.36
N ALA A 84 2.00 -3.16 10.88
CA ALA A 84 1.77 -2.98 12.30
C ALA A 84 0.27 -2.93 12.60
N VAL A 85 -0.13 -3.56 13.69
CA VAL A 85 -1.52 -3.61 14.17
C VAL A 85 -1.57 -3.18 15.63
N GLY A 86 -2.43 -2.22 15.93
CA GLY A 86 -2.76 -1.76 17.27
C GLY A 86 -4.17 -2.22 17.63
N ILE A 87 -4.33 -2.83 18.81
CA ILE A 87 -5.63 -3.24 19.34
C ILE A 87 -5.88 -2.51 20.65
N SER A 88 -7.09 -1.99 20.78
CA SER A 88 -7.66 -1.52 22.04
C SER A 88 -8.96 -2.24 22.33
N ALA A 89 -9.53 -2.06 23.52
CA ALA A 89 -10.83 -2.59 23.90
C ALA A 89 -11.99 -2.25 22.94
N SER A 90 -11.85 -1.24 22.08
CA SER A 90 -12.94 -0.75 21.21
C SER A 90 -12.63 -0.73 19.71
N GLN A 91 -11.37 -0.93 19.30
CA GLN A 91 -10.96 -0.82 17.90
C GLN A 91 -9.67 -1.59 17.61
N ALA A 92 -9.54 -2.06 16.37
CA ALA A 92 -8.31 -2.58 15.80
C ALA A 92 -7.90 -1.71 14.61
N VAL A 93 -6.67 -1.20 14.62
CA VAL A 93 -6.14 -0.28 13.60
C VAL A 93 -4.87 -0.88 13.01
N PHE A 94 -4.69 -0.77 11.69
CA PHE A 94 -3.49 -1.26 11.02
C PHE A 94 -2.83 -0.24 10.11
N VAL A 95 -1.54 -0.46 9.89
CA VAL A 95 -0.66 0.31 9.01
C VAL A 95 0.17 -0.66 8.19
N THR A 96 0.35 -0.38 6.91
CA THR A 96 1.31 -1.07 6.04
C THR A 96 2.42 -0.10 5.60
N SER A 97 3.58 -0.62 5.19
CA SER A 97 4.65 0.22 4.61
C SER A 97 4.20 0.95 3.33
N ASP A 98 3.14 0.45 2.68
CA ASP A 98 2.69 0.88 1.35
C ASP A 98 1.61 1.97 1.35
N GLY A 99 1.37 2.58 2.51
CA GLY A 99 0.29 3.52 2.72
C GLY A 99 -0.47 3.11 3.97
N LEU A 100 -0.91 4.09 4.77
CA LEU A 100 -1.32 3.91 6.16
C LEU A 100 -2.57 3.00 6.35
N GLY A 101 -2.46 1.72 6.00
CA GLY A 101 -3.55 0.76 5.87
C GLY A 101 -3.90 0.38 4.41
N PHE A 102 -2.99 0.54 3.44
CA PHE A 102 -3.22 0.11 2.05
C PHE A 102 -3.21 -1.41 1.94
N LEU A 103 -4.15 -1.97 1.16
CA LEU A 103 -4.29 -3.40 0.86
C LEU A 103 -4.19 -3.66 -0.64
N SER A 104 -3.23 -4.49 -1.04
CA SER A 104 -3.03 -4.91 -2.43
C SER A 104 -4.21 -5.74 -2.97
N ARG A 105 -4.21 -5.98 -4.29
CA ARG A 105 -5.31 -6.66 -4.99
C ARG A 105 -5.56 -8.07 -4.44
N GLY A 106 -6.83 -8.43 -4.31
CA GLY A 106 -7.25 -9.75 -3.83
C GLY A 106 -7.16 -9.94 -2.31
N ILE A 107 -6.67 -8.95 -1.57
CA ILE A 107 -6.58 -9.04 -0.11
C ILE A 107 -7.96 -8.79 0.51
N LYS A 108 -8.28 -9.63 1.50
CA LYS A 108 -9.41 -9.47 2.42
C LYS A 108 -8.87 -9.06 3.78
N ALA A 109 -9.50 -8.07 4.40
CA ALA A 109 -9.25 -7.70 5.77
C ALA A 109 -10.19 -8.45 6.71
N GLN A 110 -9.87 -8.41 8.00
CA GLN A 110 -10.82 -8.86 9.02
C GLN A 110 -11.91 -7.81 9.23
N PRO A 111 -13.14 -8.22 9.54
CA PRO A 111 -14.18 -7.30 9.97
C PRO A 111 -13.72 -6.50 11.19
N ASN A 112 -14.05 -5.20 11.22
CA ASN A 112 -13.67 -4.25 12.27
C ASN A 112 -12.17 -3.88 12.33
N LEU A 113 -11.40 -4.25 11.31
CA LEU A 113 -10.04 -3.77 11.15
C LEU A 113 -10.03 -2.46 10.35
N THR A 114 -9.60 -1.37 10.97
CA THR A 114 -9.64 -0.02 10.38
C THR A 114 -8.25 0.40 9.86
N PRO A 115 -8.12 0.81 8.59
CA PRO A 115 -6.86 1.36 8.08
C PRO A 115 -6.61 2.75 8.68
N LEU A 116 -5.40 3.00 9.21
CA LEU A 116 -5.06 4.24 9.92
C LEU A 116 -5.37 5.51 9.09
N ILE A 117 -5.21 5.47 7.77
CA ILE A 117 -5.45 6.59 6.84
C ILE A 117 -6.88 7.14 6.92
N THR A 118 -7.83 6.35 7.43
CA THR A 118 -9.23 6.77 7.59
C THR A 118 -9.50 7.55 8.88
N LEU A 119 -8.57 7.50 9.84
CA LEU A 119 -8.72 8.08 11.18
C LEU A 119 -7.88 9.35 11.39
N VAL A 120 -6.99 9.67 10.45
CA VAL A 120 -5.97 10.72 10.61
C VAL A 120 -6.15 11.86 9.58
N PRO A 121 -5.74 13.09 9.90
CA PRO A 121 -5.85 14.23 8.98
C PRO A 121 -4.79 14.18 7.88
N ASP A 122 -5.01 14.94 6.81
CA ASP A 122 -4.11 15.03 5.65
C ASP A 122 -2.67 15.39 6.03
N SER A 123 -2.45 16.27 7.00
CA SER A 123 -1.09 16.62 7.47
C SER A 123 -0.35 15.42 8.05
N PHE A 124 -1.06 14.50 8.70
CA PHE A 124 -0.50 13.26 9.21
C PHE A 124 -0.18 12.29 8.06
N VAL A 125 -1.09 12.16 7.09
CA VAL A 125 -0.86 11.34 5.90
C VAL A 125 0.35 11.87 5.12
N GLN A 126 0.45 13.17 4.90
CA GLN A 126 1.56 13.80 4.19
C GLN A 126 2.90 13.51 4.87
N ARG A 127 2.92 13.47 6.21
CA ARG A 127 4.12 13.12 6.97
C ARG A 127 4.46 11.63 6.81
N TRP A 128 3.49 10.75 6.92
CA TRP A 128 3.73 9.33 7.16
C TRP A 128 3.52 8.39 5.96
N LEU A 129 2.97 8.88 4.84
CA LEU A 129 2.78 8.09 3.63
C LEU A 129 4.11 7.46 3.17
N GLY A 130 4.10 6.17 2.89
CA GLY A 130 5.28 5.40 2.45
C GLY A 130 6.33 5.17 3.55
N CYS A 131 6.01 5.38 4.82
CA CYS A 131 6.94 5.05 5.90
C CYS A 131 7.12 3.53 6.01
N ASP A 132 8.36 3.05 5.86
CA ASP A 132 8.69 1.61 5.92
C ASP A 132 8.71 1.03 7.34
N GLN A 133 8.48 1.88 8.33
CA GLN A 133 8.42 1.53 9.75
C GLN A 133 6.99 1.69 10.27
N PRO A 134 6.04 0.80 9.92
CA PRO A 134 4.60 1.00 10.11
C PRO A 134 4.17 1.16 11.58
N TRP A 135 4.98 0.69 12.54
CA TRP A 135 4.74 0.91 13.97
C TRP A 135 4.87 2.39 14.37
N ARG A 136 5.68 3.19 13.66
CA ARG A 136 5.91 4.60 13.99
C ARG A 136 4.69 5.48 13.80
N PRO A 137 4.04 5.53 12.62
CA PRO A 137 2.80 6.29 12.49
C PRO A 137 1.70 5.76 13.40
N LEU A 138 1.67 4.46 13.70
CA LEU A 138 0.68 3.92 14.64
C LEU A 138 0.86 4.52 16.06
N LEU A 139 2.10 4.57 16.57
CA LEU A 139 2.40 5.18 17.87
C LEU A 139 2.28 6.72 17.85
N ASP A 140 2.70 7.39 16.76
CA ASP A 140 2.59 8.84 16.61
C ASP A 140 1.12 9.28 16.57
N ALA A 141 0.23 8.51 15.94
CA ALA A 141 -1.20 8.79 15.94
C ALA A 141 -1.81 8.75 17.35
N VAL A 142 -1.36 7.83 18.20
CA VAL A 142 -1.75 7.79 19.62
C VAL A 142 -1.18 8.97 20.38
N ALA A 143 0.11 9.27 20.21
CA ALA A 143 0.79 10.38 20.90
C ALA A 143 0.15 11.74 20.57
N LEU A 144 -0.35 11.91 19.35
CA LEU A 144 -1.07 13.11 18.90
C LEU A 144 -2.56 13.10 19.23
N GLY A 145 -3.08 12.04 19.86
CA GLY A 145 -4.48 11.91 20.24
C GLY A 145 -5.44 11.74 19.05
N LEU A 146 -4.94 11.29 17.90
CA LEU A 146 -5.75 11.02 16.70
C LEU A 146 -6.46 9.67 16.79
N VAL A 147 -5.88 8.73 17.55
CA VAL A 147 -6.45 7.41 17.84
C VAL A 147 -6.33 7.15 19.34
N ALA A 148 -7.29 6.42 19.92
CA ALA A 148 -7.23 6.02 21.33
C ALA A 148 -6.00 5.14 21.61
N PRO A 149 -5.48 5.15 22.85
CA PRO A 149 -4.38 4.27 23.24
C PRO A 149 -4.68 2.79 22.95
N PHE A 150 -3.65 2.07 22.51
CA PHE A 150 -3.73 0.63 22.28
C PHE A 150 -3.32 -0.13 23.53
N ASP A 151 -4.05 -1.20 23.81
CA ASP A 151 -3.72 -2.19 24.84
C ASP A 151 -2.63 -3.15 24.35
N SER A 152 -2.46 -3.28 23.03
CA SER A 152 -1.41 -4.09 22.40
C SER A 152 -1.03 -3.54 21.04
N VAL A 153 0.28 -3.49 20.76
CA VAL A 153 0.83 -3.15 19.44
C VAL A 153 1.76 -4.28 18.98
N VAL A 154 1.52 -4.77 17.76
CA VAL A 154 2.35 -5.80 17.13
C VAL A 154 2.85 -5.32 15.78
N SER A 155 4.13 -5.54 15.49
CA SER A 155 4.78 -5.12 14.24
C SER A 155 5.57 -6.27 13.61
N SER A 156 5.60 -6.35 12.29
CA SER A 156 6.52 -7.23 11.56
C SER A 156 7.86 -6.57 11.24
N ASP A 157 7.99 -5.25 11.45
CA ASP A 157 9.24 -4.51 11.24
C ASP A 157 10.23 -4.76 12.41
N PRO A 158 11.42 -5.34 12.16
CA PRO A 158 12.42 -5.62 13.18
C PRO A 158 12.90 -4.38 13.95
N SER A 159 12.86 -3.19 13.34
CA SER A 159 13.31 -1.95 13.98
C SER A 159 12.43 -1.54 15.16
N ALA A 160 11.20 -2.07 15.25
CA ALA A 160 10.31 -1.88 16.38
C ALA A 160 10.83 -2.49 17.69
N SER A 161 11.82 -3.39 17.64
CA SER A 161 12.42 -4.04 18.82
C SER A 161 13.07 -3.04 19.80
N GLN A 162 13.30 -1.81 19.35
CA GLN A 162 13.78 -0.71 20.19
C GLN A 162 12.67 -0.11 21.08
N GLN A 163 11.40 -0.46 20.85
CA GLN A 163 10.26 0.02 21.61
C GLN A 163 9.83 -1.05 22.63
N PRO A 164 9.74 -0.73 23.93
CA PRO A 164 9.45 -1.72 24.96
C PRO A 164 8.03 -2.29 24.87
N ASP A 165 7.07 -1.51 24.36
CA ASP A 165 5.64 -1.86 24.34
C ASP A 165 5.16 -2.39 22.98
N VAL A 166 6.07 -2.68 22.05
CA VAL A 166 5.75 -3.24 20.73
C VAL A 166 6.26 -4.67 20.66
N LEU A 167 5.34 -5.62 20.48
CA LEU A 167 5.72 -7.00 20.17
C LEU A 167 6.14 -7.09 18.71
N VAL A 168 7.33 -7.64 18.46
CA VAL A 168 7.87 -7.79 17.12
C VAL A 168 7.79 -9.25 16.69
N LEU A 169 7.18 -9.51 15.53
CA LEU A 169 7.14 -10.84 14.94
C LEU A 169 8.30 -11.00 13.96
N GLY A 170 9.21 -11.92 14.25
CA GLY A 170 10.23 -12.36 13.30
C GLY A 170 9.67 -13.33 12.28
N ALA A 171 10.52 -13.79 11.36
CA ALA A 171 10.12 -14.71 10.31
C ALA A 171 9.59 -16.05 10.85
N GLN A 172 10.13 -16.52 11.98
CA GLN A 172 9.70 -17.76 12.61
C GLN A 172 8.31 -17.59 13.25
N GLU A 173 8.10 -16.53 14.03
CA GLU A 173 6.81 -16.24 14.65
C GLU A 173 5.73 -16.00 13.60
N LEU A 174 6.06 -15.28 12.52
CA LEU A 174 5.14 -15.08 11.38
C LEU A 174 4.72 -16.40 10.70
N ALA A 175 5.54 -17.44 10.76
CA ALA A 175 5.24 -18.76 10.21
C ALA A 175 4.47 -19.66 11.20
N GLU A 176 4.73 -19.51 12.51
CA GLU A 176 4.14 -20.36 13.55
C GLU A 176 2.80 -19.85 14.09
N VAL A 177 2.58 -18.52 14.06
CA VAL A 177 1.34 -17.90 14.56
C VAL A 177 0.14 -18.33 13.71
N ASN A 178 -0.93 -18.74 14.38
CA ASN A 178 -2.22 -18.99 13.74
C ASN A 178 -2.78 -17.67 13.20
N VAL A 179 -3.26 -17.69 11.96
CA VAL A 179 -3.79 -16.49 11.31
C VAL A 179 -5.30 -16.41 11.51
N ILE A 180 -5.81 -15.22 11.83
CA ILE A 180 -7.24 -14.95 11.71
C ILE A 180 -7.52 -14.55 10.25
N PRO A 181 -8.34 -15.31 9.50
CA PRO A 181 -8.59 -15.06 8.09
C PRO A 181 -9.34 -13.75 7.87
N GLY A 182 -8.89 -12.99 6.87
CA GLY A 182 -9.68 -11.89 6.32
C GLY A 182 -10.90 -12.44 5.59
N SER A 183 -12.07 -11.88 5.88
CA SER A 183 -13.34 -12.25 5.22
C SER A 183 -13.97 -11.08 4.45
N GLN A 184 -13.65 -9.84 4.83
CA GLN A 184 -14.15 -8.62 4.21
C GLN A 184 -13.24 -8.22 3.04
N ALA A 185 -13.78 -8.12 1.82
CA ALA A 185 -12.98 -7.68 0.68
C ALA A 185 -12.44 -6.26 0.92
N ARG A 186 -11.24 -5.93 0.41
CA ARG A 186 -10.68 -4.57 0.55
C ARG A 186 -11.64 -3.46 0.10
N THR A 187 -12.51 -3.76 -0.86
CA THR A 187 -13.52 -2.85 -1.42
C THR A 187 -14.68 -2.58 -0.46
N GLU A 188 -14.94 -3.48 0.49
CA GLU A 188 -15.91 -3.30 1.58
C GLU A 188 -15.29 -2.56 2.78
N VAL A 189 -13.96 -2.46 2.85
CA VAL A 189 -13.25 -1.70 3.90
C VAL A 189 -13.33 -0.20 3.60
N ASP A 190 -12.92 0.21 2.40
CA ASP A 190 -12.90 1.61 2.00
C ASP A 190 -12.88 1.75 0.46
N ALA A 191 -13.98 2.16 -0.14
CA ALA A 191 -14.09 2.42 -1.58
C ALA A 191 -15.04 3.60 -1.85
N ILE A 192 -14.89 4.25 -3.01
CA ILE A 192 -15.89 5.23 -3.47
C ILE A 192 -17.11 4.52 -4.06
N ASP A 193 -18.19 5.26 -4.26
CA ASP A 193 -19.38 4.75 -4.94
C ASP A 193 -19.11 4.45 -6.42
N THR A 194 -19.89 3.55 -7.00
CA THR A 194 -19.61 3.02 -8.35
C THR A 194 -19.83 4.09 -9.41
N GLU A 195 -20.86 4.91 -9.23
CA GLU A 195 -21.23 6.04 -10.07
C GLU A 195 -20.18 7.16 -10.10
N ASP A 196 -19.33 7.26 -9.08
CA ASP A 196 -18.35 8.34 -8.93
C ASP A 196 -17.00 8.05 -9.60
N VAL A 197 -16.77 6.83 -10.08
CA VAL A 197 -15.48 6.40 -10.65
C VAL A 197 -14.96 7.36 -11.71
N ASP A 198 -15.80 7.75 -12.66
CA ASP A 198 -15.40 8.63 -13.77
C ASP A 198 -15.12 10.06 -13.31
N ALA A 199 -16.00 10.60 -12.46
CA ALA A 199 -15.84 11.94 -11.91
C ALA A 199 -14.56 12.06 -11.06
N VAL A 200 -14.23 11.02 -10.28
CA VAL A 200 -13.02 10.98 -9.46
C VAL A 200 -11.77 10.84 -10.31
N ILE A 201 -11.78 10.02 -11.37
CA ILE A 201 -10.66 9.95 -12.33
C ILE A 201 -10.40 11.34 -12.94
N GLU A 202 -11.45 12.01 -13.45
CA GLU A 202 -11.32 13.34 -14.05
C GLU A 202 -10.83 14.40 -13.04
N TYR A 203 -11.31 14.32 -11.79
CA TYR A 203 -10.84 15.18 -10.72
C TYR A 203 -9.35 14.98 -10.43
N LEU A 204 -8.91 13.73 -10.21
CA LEU A 204 -7.52 13.40 -9.92
C LEU A 204 -6.59 13.74 -11.09
N LEU A 205 -7.01 13.51 -12.33
CA LEU A 205 -6.23 13.89 -13.52
C LEU A 205 -6.05 15.41 -13.65
N ARG A 206 -7.07 16.21 -13.31
CA ARG A 206 -6.93 17.68 -13.29
C ARG A 206 -5.99 18.15 -12.20
N LEU A 207 -6.00 17.47 -11.05
CA LEU A 207 -5.24 17.86 -9.87
C LEU A 207 -3.77 17.44 -9.95
N TRP A 208 -3.51 16.22 -10.41
CA TRP A 208 -2.18 15.59 -10.39
C TRP A 208 -1.57 15.39 -11.77
N GLY A 209 -2.32 15.65 -12.84
CA GLY A 209 -1.93 15.31 -14.20
C GLY A 209 -2.12 13.82 -14.52
N ALA A 210 -1.88 13.49 -15.79
CA ALA A 210 -1.97 12.11 -16.26
C ALA A 210 -0.70 11.31 -15.88
N PRO A 211 -0.85 10.07 -15.35
CA PRO A 211 0.27 9.17 -15.16
C PRO A 211 1.01 8.94 -16.49
N ARG A 212 2.34 9.08 -16.48
CA ARG A 212 3.17 8.94 -17.70
C ARG A 212 3.70 7.53 -17.94
N ALA A 213 3.49 6.62 -17.00
CA ALA A 213 3.97 5.24 -17.01
C ALA A 213 2.84 4.25 -16.70
N THR A 214 3.11 2.97 -16.89
CA THR A 214 2.15 1.90 -16.60
C THR A 214 1.99 1.70 -15.09
N ALA A 215 0.83 1.15 -14.68
CA ALA A 215 0.55 0.85 -13.27
C ALA A 215 1.64 -0.04 -12.64
N THR A 216 2.08 -1.09 -13.34
CA THR A 216 3.14 -2.00 -12.87
C THR A 216 4.48 -1.29 -12.66
N TRP A 217 4.88 -0.43 -13.60
CA TRP A 217 6.13 0.32 -13.43
C TRP A 217 6.04 1.30 -12.26
N LEU A 218 4.89 1.96 -12.10
CA LEU A 218 4.64 2.89 -11.00
C LEU A 218 4.56 2.17 -9.65
N GLU A 219 4.04 0.95 -9.60
CA GLU A 219 4.02 0.09 -8.40
C GLU A 219 5.44 -0.18 -7.89
N ASP A 220 6.34 -0.62 -8.78
CA ASP A 220 7.74 -0.85 -8.45
C ASP A 220 8.43 0.45 -7.97
N HIS A 221 8.08 1.59 -8.58
CA HIS A 221 8.64 2.89 -8.21
C HIS A 221 8.12 3.37 -6.86
N VAL A 222 6.85 3.15 -6.55
CA VAL A 222 6.24 3.46 -5.26
C VAL A 222 6.98 2.74 -4.14
N TRP A 223 7.31 1.46 -4.31
CA TRP A 223 8.07 0.71 -3.30
C TRP A 223 9.47 1.27 -3.06
N GLN A 224 10.13 1.78 -4.11
CA GLN A 224 11.43 2.43 -4.00
C GLN A 224 11.37 3.80 -3.30
N GLN A 225 10.18 4.41 -3.23
CA GLN A 225 9.95 5.67 -2.52
C GLN A 225 9.60 5.46 -1.03
N ARG A 226 9.56 4.21 -0.55
CA ARG A 226 9.45 3.94 0.88
C ARG A 226 10.63 4.57 1.63
N TRP A 227 10.39 5.03 2.85
CA TRP A 227 11.39 5.74 3.63
C TRP A 227 11.37 5.34 5.10
N SER A 228 12.52 5.44 5.74
CA SER A 228 12.72 5.24 7.18
C SER A 228 13.36 6.49 7.80
N GLY A 229 13.29 6.65 9.11
CA GLY A 229 13.87 7.82 9.80
C GLY A 229 12.87 8.95 10.03
N GLU A 230 13.26 10.21 9.97
CA GLU A 230 12.38 11.29 10.45
C GLU A 230 11.41 11.85 9.41
N PHE A 231 11.83 11.92 8.15
CA PHE A 231 11.05 12.54 7.07
C PHE A 231 11.25 11.80 5.74
N GLY A 232 10.17 11.64 4.98
CA GLY A 232 10.22 11.15 3.60
C GLY A 232 10.37 12.28 2.57
N ASN A 233 10.74 11.93 1.33
CA ASN A 233 10.80 12.88 0.21
C ASN A 233 9.39 13.40 -0.15
N PRO A 234 9.13 14.73 -0.19
CA PRO A 234 7.83 15.29 -0.59
C PRO A 234 7.27 14.77 -1.91
N GLU A 235 8.14 14.49 -2.90
CA GLU A 235 7.75 14.03 -4.25
C GLU A 235 7.07 12.64 -4.24
N ARG A 236 7.22 11.87 -3.16
CA ARG A 236 6.62 10.52 -3.03
C ARG A 236 5.10 10.52 -3.18
N SER A 237 4.44 11.62 -2.79
CA SER A 237 2.98 11.73 -2.87
C SER A 237 2.49 11.68 -4.32
N GLU A 238 3.22 12.33 -5.23
CA GLU A 238 2.91 12.31 -6.66
C GLU A 238 3.09 10.91 -7.24
N VAL A 239 4.20 10.23 -6.90
CA VAL A 239 4.46 8.85 -7.33
C VAL A 239 3.35 7.90 -6.85
N TRP A 240 2.92 8.02 -5.59
CA TRP A 240 1.82 7.23 -5.03
C TRP A 240 0.50 7.47 -5.76
N VAL A 241 0.13 8.74 -5.98
CA VAL A 241 -1.14 9.06 -6.66
C VAL A 241 -1.10 8.59 -8.11
N HIS A 242 0.00 8.80 -8.82
CA HIS A 242 0.12 8.34 -10.20
C HIS A 242 0.02 6.83 -10.30
N PHE A 243 0.62 6.08 -9.38
CA PHE A 243 0.43 4.63 -9.27
C PHE A 243 -1.06 4.28 -9.08
N LEU A 244 -1.68 4.83 -8.04
CA LEU A 244 -3.07 4.50 -7.68
C LEU A 244 -4.05 4.86 -8.82
N LEU A 245 -3.82 5.99 -9.48
CA LEU A 245 -4.61 6.46 -10.62
C LEU A 245 -4.38 5.60 -11.86
N ALA A 246 -3.13 5.24 -12.18
CA ALA A 246 -2.83 4.35 -13.30
C ALA A 246 -3.44 2.96 -13.09
N ALA A 247 -3.37 2.42 -11.87
CA ALA A 247 -3.97 1.15 -11.51
C ALA A 247 -5.50 1.22 -11.62
N ALA A 248 -6.13 2.28 -11.11
CA ALA A 248 -7.57 2.47 -11.23
C ALA A 248 -8.05 2.54 -12.69
N ILE A 249 -7.33 3.27 -13.54
CA ILE A 249 -7.64 3.36 -14.98
C ILE A 249 -7.52 1.98 -15.64
N ALA A 250 -6.45 1.24 -15.35
CA ALA A 250 -6.25 -0.09 -15.89
C ALA A 250 -7.34 -1.08 -15.43
N ASP A 251 -7.70 -1.07 -14.15
CA ASP A 251 -8.75 -1.91 -13.59
C ASP A 251 -10.11 -1.57 -14.22
N LYS A 252 -10.42 -0.29 -14.40
CA LYS A 252 -11.62 0.17 -15.12
C LYS A 252 -11.63 -0.31 -16.58
N GLU A 253 -10.52 -0.17 -17.31
CA GLU A 253 -10.40 -0.58 -18.73
C GLU A 253 -10.67 -2.09 -18.92
N VAL A 254 -10.35 -2.94 -17.93
CA VAL A 254 -10.62 -4.38 -17.97
C VAL A 254 -11.94 -4.80 -17.30
N GLY A 255 -12.73 -3.84 -16.83
CA GLY A 255 -14.04 -4.06 -16.20
C GLY A 255 -14.01 -4.47 -14.72
N ASP A 256 -12.86 -4.38 -14.05
CA ASP A 256 -12.74 -4.59 -12.59
C ASP A 256 -13.03 -3.28 -11.84
N ILE A 257 -14.31 -2.89 -11.84
CA ILE A 257 -14.76 -1.61 -11.27
C ILE A 257 -14.53 -1.57 -9.76
N ASP A 258 -14.67 -2.70 -9.07
CA ASP A 258 -14.48 -2.79 -7.62
C ASP A 258 -13.04 -2.49 -7.21
N SER A 259 -12.05 -3.04 -7.91
CA SER A 259 -10.65 -2.67 -7.68
C SER A 259 -10.39 -1.20 -8.02
N ALA A 260 -10.94 -0.69 -9.12
CA ALA A 260 -10.78 0.72 -9.49
C ALA A 260 -11.29 1.67 -8.40
N ARG A 261 -12.49 1.40 -7.84
CA ARG A 261 -13.09 2.19 -6.75
C ARG A 261 -12.20 2.24 -5.52
N TYR A 262 -11.60 1.12 -5.13
CA TYR A 262 -10.67 1.06 -4.00
C TYR A 262 -9.40 1.88 -4.27
N MET A 263 -8.81 1.74 -5.46
CA MET A 263 -7.58 2.47 -5.81
C MET A 263 -7.81 3.99 -5.84
N LEU A 264 -8.94 4.44 -6.42
CA LEU A 264 -9.33 5.85 -6.43
C LEU A 264 -9.59 6.39 -5.02
N ARG A 265 -10.21 5.57 -4.16
CA ARG A 265 -10.46 5.94 -2.77
C ARG A 265 -9.17 6.18 -1.98
N ASN A 266 -8.13 5.39 -2.25
CA ASN A 266 -6.81 5.59 -1.67
C ASN A 266 -6.11 6.81 -2.28
N ALA A 267 -6.25 7.03 -3.60
CA ALA A 267 -5.66 8.20 -4.27
C ALA A 267 -6.22 9.52 -3.72
N LEU A 268 -7.52 9.58 -3.44
CA LEU A 268 -8.19 10.74 -2.82
C LEU A 268 -7.68 11.05 -1.40
N ARG A 269 -7.06 10.08 -0.71
CA ARG A 269 -6.50 10.28 0.63
C ARG A 269 -5.06 10.74 0.61
N VAL A 270 -4.41 10.76 -0.55
CA VAL A 270 -3.07 11.33 -0.65
C VAL A 270 -3.17 12.85 -0.71
N PRO A 271 -2.58 13.57 0.25
CA PRO A 271 -2.68 15.03 0.32
C PRO A 271 -2.01 15.69 -0.88
N VAL A 272 -2.64 16.73 -1.42
CA VAL A 272 -2.08 17.54 -2.49
C VAL A 272 -1.06 18.52 -1.91
N PRO A 273 0.21 18.50 -2.34
CA PRO A 273 1.19 19.50 -1.91
C PRO A 273 0.75 20.89 -2.36
N ALA A 274 0.99 21.92 -1.54
CA ALA A 274 0.65 23.31 -1.85
C ALA A 274 1.27 23.83 -3.17
N GLN A 275 2.29 23.16 -3.69
CA GLN A 275 2.95 23.47 -4.96
C GLN A 275 2.16 22.98 -6.19
N VAL A 276 1.34 21.95 -6.03
CA VAL A 276 0.48 21.35 -7.08
C VAL A 276 -0.86 22.08 -7.20
N GLN A 277 -1.27 22.83 -6.16
CA GLN A 277 -2.50 23.63 -6.15
C GLN A 277 -2.40 24.97 -6.91
N ARG A 278 -1.23 25.33 -7.46
CA ARG A 278 -0.97 26.59 -8.17
C ARG A 278 -1.02 26.40 -9.68
#